data_AF-A0A6M3JWQ5-F1
#
_entry.id   AF-A0A6M3JWQ5-F1
#
_cell.length_a   1.000
_cell.length_b   1.000
_cell.length_c   1.000
_cell.angle_alpha   90.00
_cell.angle_beta   90.00
_cell.angle_gamma   90.00
#
_symmetry.space_group_name_H-M   'P 1'
#
loop_
_entity.id
_entity.type
_entity.pdbx_description
1 polymer ?
#
loop_
_entity_poly.entity_id
_entity_poly.type
_entity_poly.pdbx_seq_one_letter_code
_entity_poly.pdbx_strand_id
1 'polypeptide(L)'
;MNNPWNITMDIDFDENHKEKLVEFYEKISGCRTVKVKEKLKNANIPIESKEYLKNKYDEGYGLKVIARCLGLTYTKIRTLFRYLSIDHRKGRDIVTDKVREFRSMRVMGDRSPWKDWPKRYPEMLKDCSRGIQGYYRKKDNSFVYLRSSWEYVFAKWLDNHNIDWKYEYKQYKLSNGETYRPDFFIFKDGELKMIIEIKGYYKDREHKIDVFRKDYSDIKIVKISKISDYTPYSESKEKKEWLKERLLEKE
;
A
#
# COMPACT_ATOMS: atom_id res chain seq x y z
N MET A 1 16.44 -0.98 -17.31
CA MET A 1 15.42 -0.50 -16.36
C MET A 1 16.01 -0.55 -14.96
N ASN A 2 16.05 0.57 -14.22
CA ASN A 2 16.44 0.55 -12.81
C ASN A 2 15.44 -0.30 -12.03
N ASN A 3 15.93 -1.33 -11.36
CA ASN A 3 15.12 -2.17 -10.48
C ASN A 3 14.41 -1.25 -9.46
N PRO A 4 13.05 -1.21 -9.38
CA PRO A 4 12.33 -0.32 -8.47
C PRO A 4 12.67 -0.56 -7.00
N TRP A 5 13.26 -1.72 -6.69
CA TRP A 5 13.76 -2.07 -5.37
C TRP A 5 15.12 -1.44 -5.02
N ASN A 6 15.86 -0.91 -6.00
CA ASN A 6 17.20 -0.31 -5.82
C ASN A 6 17.16 1.17 -5.39
N ILE A 7 15.98 1.79 -5.27
CA ILE A 7 15.88 3.16 -4.79
C ILE A 7 16.24 3.18 -3.30
N THR A 8 17.28 3.92 -2.93
CA THR A 8 17.66 4.13 -1.54
C THR A 8 16.90 5.31 -0.97
N MET A 9 16.47 5.18 0.29
CA MET A 9 16.15 6.35 1.09
C MET A 9 17.50 6.86 1.57
N ASP A 10 17.79 8.12 1.27
CA ASP A 10 18.98 8.79 1.78
C ASP A 10 18.54 9.84 2.80
N ILE A 11 19.33 9.95 3.86
CA ILE A 11 19.14 10.93 4.92
C ILE A 11 20.32 11.89 4.77
N ASP A 12 20.02 13.18 4.72
CA ASP A 12 21.04 14.19 4.92
C ASP A 12 21.51 14.11 6.38
N PHE A 13 22.67 13.48 6.55
CA PHE A 13 23.26 13.16 7.84
C PHE A 13 24.55 13.96 7.93
N ASP A 14 24.64 14.83 8.94
CA ASP A 14 25.80 15.68 9.15
C ASP A 14 27.09 14.84 9.27
N GLU A 15 28.09 15.19 8.45
CA GLU A 15 29.30 14.38 8.29
C GLU A 15 30.14 14.36 9.57
N ASN A 16 30.18 15.47 10.33
CA ASN A 16 30.88 15.55 11.61
C ASN A 16 30.25 14.65 12.67
N HIS A 17 28.91 14.59 12.74
CA HIS A 17 28.23 13.62 13.61
C HIS A 17 28.48 12.18 13.19
N LYS A 18 28.47 11.90 11.88
CA LYS A 18 28.74 10.58 11.32
C LYS A 18 30.15 10.09 11.67
N GLU A 19 31.18 10.90 11.44
CA GLU A 19 32.57 10.57 11.75
C GLU A 19 32.74 10.22 13.23
N LYS A 20 32.24 11.07 14.14
CA LYS A 20 32.29 10.84 15.58
C LYS A 20 31.62 9.53 16.01
N LEU A 21 30.48 9.19 15.40
CA LEU A 21 29.74 7.96 15.71
C LEU A 21 30.47 6.70 15.22
N VAL A 22 31.05 6.77 14.02
CA VAL A 22 31.82 5.67 13.43
C VAL A 22 33.11 5.44 14.23
N GLU A 23 33.84 6.51 14.53
CA GLU A 23 35.07 6.44 15.34
C GLU A 23 34.79 5.84 16.74
N PHE A 24 33.71 6.28 17.39
CA PHE A 24 33.25 5.70 18.65
C PHE A 24 32.94 4.21 18.52
N TYR A 25 32.21 3.82 17.47
CA TYR A 25 31.91 2.42 17.20
C TYR A 25 33.19 1.59 17.04
N GLU A 26 34.15 2.06 16.25
CA GLU A 26 35.40 1.36 15.94
C GLU A 26 36.25 1.13 17.19
N LYS A 27 36.39 2.13 18.07
CA LYS A 27 37.12 2.04 19.35
C LYS A 27 36.60 0.91 20.26
N ILE A 28 35.30 0.62 20.17
CA ILE A 28 34.59 -0.33 21.04
C ILE A 28 34.39 -1.68 20.35
N SER A 29 34.34 -1.71 19.02
CA SER A 29 34.17 -2.92 18.23
C SER A 29 35.38 -3.86 18.33
N GLY A 30 35.17 -5.18 18.29
CA GLY A 30 36.25 -6.18 18.27
C GLY A 30 36.70 -6.75 19.63
N CYS A 31 36.05 -6.39 20.75
CA CYS A 31 36.38 -6.93 22.07
C CYS A 31 35.35 -7.96 22.58
N ARG A 32 35.81 -8.94 23.38
CA ARG A 32 34.92 -9.85 24.14
C ARG A 32 34.03 -9.04 25.10
N THR A 33 32.81 -9.52 25.36
CA THR A 33 31.73 -8.82 26.10
C THR A 33 32.16 -8.21 27.44
N VAL A 34 33.06 -8.88 28.18
CA VAL A 34 33.57 -8.39 29.48
C VAL A 34 34.43 -7.13 29.30
N LYS A 35 35.33 -7.12 28.31
CA LYS A 35 36.20 -5.97 28.00
C LYS A 35 35.42 -4.79 27.40
N VAL A 36 34.25 -5.05 26.80
CA VAL A 36 33.39 -3.99 26.27
C VAL A 36 32.80 -3.12 27.38
N LYS A 37 32.36 -3.70 28.51
CA LYS A 37 31.84 -2.92 29.64
C LYS A 37 32.90 -2.00 30.24
N GLU A 38 34.12 -2.49 30.37
CA GLU A 38 35.26 -1.73 30.88
C GLU A 38 35.67 -0.62 29.90
N LYS A 39 35.77 -0.92 28.60
CA LYS A 39 35.96 0.11 27.56
C LYS A 39 34.86 1.15 27.55
N LEU A 40 33.59 0.77 27.74
CA LEU A 40 32.46 1.71 27.78
C LEU A 40 32.56 2.67 28.97
N LYS A 41 33.05 2.21 30.13
CA LYS A 41 33.30 3.11 31.28
C LYS A 41 34.37 4.16 30.97
N ASN A 42 35.35 3.80 30.15
CA ASN A 42 36.49 4.65 29.82
C ASN A 42 36.34 5.39 28.47
N ALA A 43 35.28 5.08 27.70
CA ALA A 43 35.06 5.67 26.39
C ALA A 43 34.33 7.01 26.55
N ASN A 44 34.86 8.05 25.91
CA ASN A 44 34.15 9.32 25.80
C ASN A 44 32.99 9.17 24.81
N ILE A 45 31.75 9.12 25.32
CA ILE A 45 30.56 9.01 24.48
C ILE A 45 30.35 10.36 23.78
N PRO A 46 30.22 10.41 22.45
CA PRO A 46 29.92 11.66 21.74
C PRO A 46 28.46 12.04 22.00
N ILE A 47 28.20 12.79 23.08
CA ILE A 47 26.85 13.13 23.57
C ILE A 47 26.02 13.81 22.47
N GLU A 48 26.59 14.84 21.84
CA GLU A 48 25.94 15.60 20.78
C GLU A 48 25.56 14.71 19.58
N SER A 49 26.49 13.89 19.09
CA SER A 49 26.21 12.97 17.97
C SER A 49 25.25 11.84 18.35
N LYS A 50 25.25 11.40 19.60
CA LYS A 50 24.25 10.46 20.12
C LYS A 50 22.85 11.06 20.05
N GLU A 51 22.70 12.30 20.50
CA GLU A 51 21.42 13.00 20.50
C GLU A 51 20.93 13.27 19.07
N TYR A 52 21.83 13.68 18.19
CA TYR A 52 21.56 13.82 16.76
C TYR A 52 21.05 12.50 16.14
N LEU A 53 21.75 11.39 16.40
CA LEU A 53 21.35 10.06 15.91
C LEU A 53 19.97 9.64 16.44
N LYS A 54 19.71 9.90 17.72
CA LYS A 54 18.42 9.62 18.36
C LYS A 54 17.31 10.43 17.70
N ASN A 55 17.52 11.74 17.48
CA ASN A 55 16.55 12.61 16.83
C ASN A 55 16.23 12.13 15.41
N LYS A 56 17.24 11.78 14.60
CA LYS A 56 17.01 11.18 13.27
C LYS A 56 16.22 9.86 13.35
N TYR A 57 16.43 9.04 14.37
CA TYR A 57 15.65 7.82 14.53
C TYR A 57 14.19 8.12 14.91
N ASP A 58 13.99 9.07 15.82
CA ASP A 58 12.69 9.49 16.35
C ASP A 58 11.84 10.21 15.29
N GLU A 59 12.46 10.94 14.36
CA GLU A 59 11.82 11.51 13.14
C GLU A 59 11.15 10.45 12.25
N GLY A 60 11.46 9.16 12.46
CA GLY A 60 10.79 8.06 11.78
C GLY A 60 11.69 7.27 10.84
N TYR A 61 12.98 7.61 10.72
CA TYR A 61 13.88 6.88 9.83
C TYR A 61 14.21 5.48 10.35
N GLY A 62 14.23 4.50 9.44
CA GLY A 62 14.52 3.11 9.78
C GLY A 62 15.99 2.84 10.06
N LEU A 63 16.29 1.88 10.95
CA LEU A 63 17.67 1.49 11.31
C LEU A 63 18.53 1.14 10.09
N LYS A 64 17.96 0.45 9.08
CA LYS A 64 18.69 0.08 7.86
C LYS A 64 19.08 1.30 7.02
N VAL A 65 18.28 2.36 7.06
CA VAL A 65 18.55 3.61 6.35
C VAL A 65 19.70 4.33 7.05
N ILE A 66 19.57 4.53 8.36
CA ILE A 66 20.61 5.14 9.20
C ILE A 66 21.94 4.37 9.09
N ALA A 67 21.90 3.03 9.10
CA ALA A 67 23.09 2.20 8.92
C ALA A 67 23.83 2.53 7.62
N ARG A 68 23.09 2.66 6.51
CA ARG A 68 23.66 2.98 5.20
C ARG A 68 24.30 4.37 5.20
N CYS A 69 23.64 5.37 5.76
CA CYS A 69 24.19 6.73 5.89
C CYS A 69 25.51 6.75 6.67
N LEU A 70 25.60 5.95 7.73
CA LEU A 70 26.81 5.82 8.55
C LEU A 70 27.88 4.88 7.93
N GLY A 71 27.63 4.26 6.78
CA GLY A 71 28.54 3.25 6.22
C GLY A 71 28.64 1.96 7.07
N LEU A 72 27.67 1.72 7.94
CA LEU A 72 27.63 0.58 8.85
C LEU A 72 26.68 -0.51 8.34
N THR A 73 26.96 -1.77 8.71
CA THR A 73 26.00 -2.86 8.48
C THR A 73 24.85 -2.81 9.49
N TYR A 74 23.74 -3.47 9.18
CA TYR A 74 22.57 -3.53 10.08
C TYR A 74 22.92 -4.07 11.48
N THR A 75 23.84 -5.04 11.57
CA THR A 75 24.29 -5.61 12.84
C THR A 75 25.16 -4.60 13.63
N LYS A 76 26.02 -3.85 12.93
CA LYS A 76 26.87 -2.83 13.53
C LYS A 76 26.04 -1.68 14.13
N ILE A 77 25.05 -1.16 13.41
CA ILE A 77 24.20 -0.06 13.93
C ILE A 77 23.38 -0.49 15.16
N ARG A 78 22.90 -1.73 15.22
CA ARG A 78 22.18 -2.25 16.39
C ARG A 78 23.09 -2.33 17.62
N THR A 79 24.33 -2.71 17.38
CA THR A 79 25.37 -2.74 18.42
C THR A 79 25.70 -1.34 18.90
N LEU A 80 25.81 -0.37 17.99
CA LEU A 80 26.01 1.04 18.31
C LEU A 80 24.86 1.60 19.15
N PHE A 81 23.60 1.38 18.76
CA PHE A 81 22.41 1.78 19.53
C PHE A 81 22.45 1.23 20.95
N ARG A 82 22.83 -0.05 21.11
CA ARG A 82 22.99 -0.67 22.43
C ARG A 82 24.06 0.02 23.28
N TYR A 83 25.21 0.36 22.69
CA TYR A 83 26.29 1.04 23.41
C TYR A 83 25.96 2.49 23.77
N LEU A 84 25.22 3.18 22.90
CA LEU A 84 24.74 4.54 23.17
C LEU A 84 23.50 4.57 24.08
N SER A 85 22.96 3.40 24.46
CA SER A 85 21.71 3.28 25.23
C SER A 85 20.53 4.00 24.53
N ILE A 86 20.44 3.83 23.21
CA ILE A 86 19.30 4.29 22.40
C ILE A 86 18.34 3.12 22.24
N ASP A 87 17.11 3.28 22.73
CA ASP A 87 16.06 2.29 22.56
C ASP A 87 15.63 2.17 21.10
N HIS A 88 15.43 0.94 20.66
CA HIS A 88 14.87 0.64 19.34
C HIS A 88 13.37 0.37 19.48
N ARG A 89 12.61 0.83 18.49
CA ARG A 89 11.18 0.52 18.37
C ARG A 89 11.00 -1.01 18.27
N LYS A 90 10.18 -1.59 19.16
CA LYS A 90 9.91 -3.04 19.26
C LYS A 90 8.50 -3.36 18.76
N GLY A 91 8.36 -4.37 17.91
CA GLY A 91 7.07 -4.75 17.32
C GLY A 91 7.21 -5.12 15.84
N ARG A 92 6.28 -5.93 15.33
CA ARG A 92 6.27 -6.38 13.92
C ARG A 92 5.68 -5.33 12.98
N ASP A 93 4.77 -4.49 13.49
CA ASP A 93 3.94 -3.58 12.69
C ASP A 93 4.30 -2.10 12.87
N ILE A 94 5.55 -1.80 13.21
CA ILE A 94 6.01 -0.41 13.32
C ILE A 94 6.37 0.10 11.92
N VAL A 95 5.42 0.81 11.30
CA VAL A 95 5.63 1.55 10.06
C VAL A 95 5.43 3.03 10.34
N THR A 96 6.53 3.76 10.40
CA THR A 96 6.55 5.22 10.57
C THR A 96 6.06 5.92 9.30
N ASP A 97 5.66 7.18 9.42
CA ASP A 97 5.17 7.97 8.29
C ASP A 97 6.23 8.10 7.19
N LYS A 98 7.49 8.35 7.56
CA LYS A 98 8.63 8.37 6.63
C LYS A 98 8.83 7.06 5.88
N VAL A 99 8.70 5.92 6.58
CA VAL A 99 8.79 4.60 5.93
C VAL A 99 7.58 4.35 5.03
N ARG A 100 6.38 4.80 5.43
CA ARG A 100 5.16 4.69 4.62
C ARG A 100 5.26 5.51 3.35
N GLU A 101 5.69 6.77 3.46
CA GLU A 101 5.94 7.68 2.35
C GLU A 101 6.95 7.07 1.38
N PHE A 102 8.10 6.60 1.88
CA PHE A 102 9.12 5.97 1.05
C PHE A 102 8.64 4.68 0.36
N ARG A 103 7.88 3.83 1.06
CA ARG A 103 7.26 2.64 0.48
C ARG A 103 6.28 3.01 -0.63
N SER A 104 5.47 4.06 -0.41
CA SER A 104 4.54 4.58 -1.39
C SER A 104 5.28 5.08 -2.64
N MET A 105 6.33 5.90 -2.47
CA MET A 105 7.16 6.41 -3.57
C MET A 105 7.79 5.30 -4.44
N ARG A 106 8.10 4.14 -3.86
CA ARG A 106 8.64 2.99 -4.61
C ARG A 106 7.61 2.29 -5.48
N VAL A 107 6.34 2.36 -5.12
CA VAL A 107 5.25 1.62 -5.80
C VAL A 107 4.33 2.52 -6.62
N MET A 108 4.60 3.83 -6.66
CA MET A 108 3.83 4.81 -7.44
C MET A 108 4.41 5.04 -8.83
N GLY A 109 3.52 5.39 -9.78
CA GLY A 109 3.85 5.75 -11.16
C GLY A 109 4.66 4.70 -11.89
N ASP A 110 5.66 5.15 -12.65
CA ASP A 110 6.53 4.36 -13.53
C ASP A 110 7.40 3.34 -12.80
N ARG A 111 7.53 3.52 -11.48
CA ARG A 111 8.31 2.66 -10.61
C ARG A 111 7.49 1.47 -10.12
N SER A 112 6.16 1.54 -10.21
CA SER A 112 5.31 0.44 -9.78
C SER A 112 5.70 -0.83 -10.54
N PRO A 113 6.01 -1.94 -9.85
CA PRO A 113 6.16 -3.25 -10.49
C PRO A 113 4.91 -3.62 -11.29
N TRP A 114 3.78 -3.03 -10.91
CA TRP A 114 2.45 -3.26 -11.44
C TRP A 114 1.99 -2.23 -12.49
N LYS A 115 2.80 -1.22 -12.86
CA LYS A 115 2.36 -0.24 -13.88
C LYS A 115 2.05 -0.93 -15.20
N ASP A 116 2.99 -1.75 -15.67
CA ASP A 116 2.92 -2.45 -16.96
C ASP A 116 3.00 -3.97 -16.78
N TRP A 117 2.57 -4.50 -15.63
CA TRP A 117 2.60 -5.95 -15.41
C TRP A 117 1.89 -6.77 -16.50
N PRO A 118 0.78 -6.29 -17.13
CA PRO A 118 0.16 -7.02 -18.24
C PRO A 118 1.11 -7.12 -19.45
N LYS A 119 1.84 -6.04 -19.79
CA LYS A 119 2.83 -6.04 -20.87
C LYS A 119 4.06 -6.89 -20.51
N ARG A 120 4.47 -6.90 -19.23
CA ARG A 120 5.66 -7.64 -18.76
C ARG A 120 5.42 -9.15 -18.60
N TYR A 121 4.21 -9.56 -18.25
CA TYR A 121 3.86 -10.96 -17.97
C TYR A 121 2.59 -11.40 -18.72
N PRO A 122 2.65 -11.47 -20.07
CA PRO A 122 1.50 -11.84 -20.90
C PRO A 122 0.99 -13.26 -20.63
N GLU A 123 1.86 -14.17 -20.19
CA GLU A 123 1.46 -15.55 -19.85
C GLU A 123 0.57 -15.58 -18.60
N MET A 124 0.88 -14.75 -17.58
CA MET A 124 0.04 -14.65 -16.38
C MET A 124 -1.37 -14.13 -16.68
N LEU A 125 -1.53 -13.31 -17.72
CA LEU A 125 -2.84 -12.87 -18.18
C LEU A 125 -3.68 -14.01 -18.74
N LYS A 126 -3.05 -15.00 -19.40
CA LYS A 126 -3.73 -16.18 -19.96
C LYS A 126 -4.27 -17.08 -18.84
N ASP A 127 -3.51 -17.20 -17.75
CA ASP A 127 -3.85 -18.06 -16.60
C ASP A 127 -4.72 -17.36 -15.54
N CYS A 128 -4.89 -16.04 -15.61
CA CYS A 128 -5.80 -15.26 -14.77
C CYS A 128 -7.28 -15.55 -15.10
N SER A 129 -7.73 -16.77 -14.79
CA SER A 129 -9.12 -17.20 -14.93
C SER A 129 -10.05 -16.58 -13.88
N ARG A 130 -9.50 -16.06 -12.77
CA ARG A 130 -10.24 -15.42 -11.67
C ARG A 130 -9.90 -13.92 -11.60
N GLY A 131 -10.92 -13.07 -11.48
CA GLY A 131 -10.74 -11.65 -11.18
C GLY A 131 -10.06 -10.87 -12.30
N ILE A 132 -10.61 -10.91 -13.52
CA ILE A 132 -10.12 -10.11 -14.64
C ILE A 132 -10.33 -8.62 -14.34
N GLN A 133 -9.23 -7.90 -14.18
CA GLN A 133 -9.21 -6.45 -13.88
C GLN A 133 -8.78 -5.65 -15.10
N GLY A 134 -9.15 -4.38 -15.15
CA GLY A 134 -8.64 -3.40 -16.12
C GLY A 134 -9.50 -2.16 -16.28
N TYR A 135 -9.19 -1.34 -17.27
CA TYR A 135 -9.86 -0.06 -17.47
C TYR A 135 -11.14 -0.21 -18.29
N TYR A 136 -12.25 0.29 -17.76
CA TYR A 136 -13.53 0.39 -18.44
C TYR A 136 -13.72 1.85 -18.86
N ARG A 137 -14.01 2.05 -20.15
CA ARG A 137 -14.38 3.36 -20.70
C ARG A 137 -15.88 3.56 -20.51
N LYS A 138 -16.24 4.50 -19.64
CA LYS A 138 -17.63 4.90 -19.41
C LYS A 138 -18.21 5.60 -20.64
N LYS A 139 -19.54 5.68 -20.68
CA LYS A 139 -20.28 6.42 -21.71
C LYS A 139 -19.92 7.90 -21.80
N ASP A 140 -19.46 8.51 -20.71
CA ASP A 140 -18.96 9.89 -20.65
C ASP A 140 -17.48 10.04 -21.10
N ASN A 141 -16.90 8.99 -21.69
CA ASN A 141 -15.49 8.86 -22.08
C ASN A 141 -14.48 8.90 -20.92
N SER A 142 -14.92 8.93 -19.66
CA SER A 142 -14.02 8.75 -18.53
C SER A 142 -13.64 7.29 -18.35
N PHE A 143 -12.52 7.03 -17.66
CA PHE A 143 -12.02 5.68 -17.42
C PHE A 143 -12.06 5.33 -15.94
N VAL A 144 -12.53 4.12 -15.63
CA VAL A 144 -12.50 3.55 -14.27
C VAL A 144 -11.79 2.19 -14.27
N TYR A 145 -11.05 1.87 -13.21
CA TYR A 145 -10.32 0.61 -13.12
C TYR A 145 -11.12 -0.43 -12.32
N LEU A 146 -11.78 -1.35 -13.01
CA LEU A 146 -12.62 -2.39 -12.40
C LEU A 146 -11.75 -3.57 -11.93
N ARG A 147 -12.12 -4.14 -10.79
CA ARG A 147 -11.43 -5.22 -10.08
C ARG A 147 -11.95 -6.62 -10.44
N SER A 148 -13.05 -6.72 -11.18
CA SER A 148 -13.58 -8.01 -11.63
C SER A 148 -14.38 -7.93 -12.92
N SER A 149 -14.59 -9.10 -13.55
CA SER A 149 -15.47 -9.22 -14.71
C SER A 149 -16.95 -9.01 -14.36
N TRP A 150 -17.36 -9.29 -13.11
CA TRP A 150 -18.74 -9.01 -12.69
C TRP A 150 -19.00 -7.51 -12.55
N GLU A 151 -18.01 -6.76 -12.04
CA GLU A 151 -18.07 -5.30 -12.06
C GLU A 151 -18.13 -4.74 -13.48
N TYR A 152 -17.39 -5.32 -14.43
CA TYR A 152 -17.51 -4.93 -15.84
C TYR A 152 -18.93 -5.10 -16.37
N VAL A 153 -19.52 -6.29 -16.18
CA VAL A 153 -20.89 -6.55 -16.64
C VAL A 153 -21.88 -5.56 -16.03
N PHE A 154 -21.73 -5.27 -14.73
CA PHE A 154 -22.62 -4.34 -14.05
C PHE A 154 -22.41 -2.89 -14.51
N ALA A 155 -21.16 -2.43 -14.66
CA ALA A 155 -20.83 -1.11 -15.19
C ALA A 155 -21.42 -0.90 -16.59
N LYS A 156 -21.26 -1.89 -17.47
CA LYS A 156 -21.85 -1.91 -18.81
C LYS A 156 -23.37 -1.85 -18.77
N TRP A 157 -24.00 -2.59 -17.85
CA TRP A 157 -25.45 -2.53 -17.66
C TRP A 157 -25.91 -1.12 -17.22
N LEU A 158 -25.21 -0.50 -16.26
CA LEU A 158 -25.51 0.86 -15.80
C LEU A 158 -25.43 1.88 -16.95
N ASP A 159 -24.37 1.83 -17.75
CA ASP A 159 -24.17 2.73 -18.89
C ASP A 159 -25.22 2.53 -19.98
N ASN A 160 -25.61 1.28 -20.26
CA ASN A 160 -26.67 0.96 -21.22
C ASN A 160 -28.05 1.48 -20.78
N HIS A 161 -28.28 1.59 -19.47
CA HIS A 161 -29.51 2.11 -18.88
C HIS A 161 -29.44 3.62 -18.55
N ASN A 162 -28.36 4.30 -18.91
CA ASN A 162 -28.14 5.73 -18.61
C ASN A 162 -28.25 6.07 -17.12
N ILE A 163 -27.80 5.15 -16.25
CA ILE A 163 -27.80 5.37 -14.81
C ILE A 163 -26.56 6.19 -14.44
N ASP A 164 -26.69 7.21 -13.61
CA ASP A 164 -25.52 7.96 -13.11
C ASP A 164 -24.85 7.18 -11.97
N TRP A 165 -23.55 6.92 -12.12
CA TRP A 165 -22.80 6.14 -11.17
C TRP A 165 -21.33 6.58 -11.04
N LYS A 166 -20.78 6.29 -9.86
CA LYS A 166 -19.35 6.44 -9.58
C LYS A 166 -18.77 5.15 -9.01
N TYR A 167 -17.58 4.79 -9.48
CA TYR A 167 -16.84 3.61 -9.05
C TYR A 167 -16.01 3.91 -7.79
N GLU A 168 -16.11 3.07 -6.76
CA GLU A 168 -15.29 3.15 -5.54
C GLU A 168 -15.18 4.59 -4.95
N TYR A 169 -16.26 5.39 -5.10
CA TYR A 169 -16.24 6.85 -4.93
C TYR A 169 -15.86 7.33 -3.53
N LYS A 170 -16.36 6.63 -2.51
CA LYS A 170 -16.17 7.00 -1.10
C LYS A 170 -15.79 5.79 -0.26
N GLN A 171 -14.91 6.01 0.71
CA GLN A 171 -14.59 5.05 1.76
C GLN A 171 -15.26 5.48 3.06
N TYR A 172 -15.77 4.52 3.81
CA TYR A 172 -16.43 4.72 5.09
C TYR A 172 -15.59 4.13 6.22
N LYS A 173 -15.53 4.84 7.35
CA LYS A 173 -14.90 4.37 8.57
C LYS A 173 -15.98 3.74 9.44
N LEU A 174 -15.79 2.48 9.79
CA LEU A 174 -16.75 1.71 10.58
C LEU A 174 -16.50 1.89 12.09
N SER A 175 -17.53 1.68 12.90
CA SER A 175 -17.50 1.78 14.36
C SER A 175 -16.50 0.81 15.00
N ASN A 176 -16.22 -0.33 14.36
CA ASN A 176 -15.23 -1.31 14.78
C ASN A 176 -13.76 -0.92 14.44
N GLY A 177 -13.53 0.28 13.89
CA GLY A 177 -12.21 0.78 13.51
C GLY A 177 -11.73 0.32 12.12
N GLU A 178 -12.48 -0.55 11.44
CA GLU A 178 -12.19 -0.93 10.07
C GLU A 178 -12.65 0.13 9.06
N THR A 179 -12.32 -0.09 7.78
CA THR A 179 -12.86 0.70 6.68
C THR A 179 -13.60 -0.20 5.69
N TYR A 180 -14.60 0.40 5.04
CA TYR A 180 -15.41 -0.24 4.01
C TYR A 180 -15.50 0.66 2.79
N ARG A 181 -15.30 0.09 1.60
CA ARG A 181 -15.34 0.79 0.33
C ARG A 181 -16.25 0.01 -0.62
N PRO A 182 -17.50 0.48 -0.82
CA PRO A 182 -18.44 -0.11 -1.78
C PRO A 182 -17.94 -0.02 -3.22
N ASP A 183 -18.40 -0.94 -4.06
CA ASP A 183 -17.99 -1.01 -5.47
C ASP A 183 -18.60 0.12 -6.32
N PHE A 184 -19.93 0.32 -6.25
CA PHE A 184 -20.62 1.36 -7.04
C PHE A 184 -21.51 2.25 -6.18
N PHE A 185 -21.65 3.50 -6.61
CA PHE A 185 -22.51 4.51 -6.01
C PHE A 185 -23.47 5.01 -7.08
N ILE A 186 -24.77 4.89 -6.84
CA ILE A 186 -25.81 5.29 -7.79
C ILE A 186 -26.39 6.63 -7.37
N PHE A 187 -26.37 7.57 -8.31
CA PHE A 187 -26.87 8.92 -8.11
C PHE A 187 -28.15 9.14 -8.92
N LYS A 188 -29.02 9.99 -8.38
CA LYS A 188 -30.17 10.52 -9.10
C LYS A 188 -30.33 11.97 -8.70
N ASP A 189 -30.37 12.85 -9.69
CA ASP A 189 -30.47 14.30 -9.51
C ASP A 189 -29.35 14.87 -8.60
N GLY A 190 -28.14 14.29 -8.71
CA GLY A 190 -26.97 14.68 -7.92
C GLY A 190 -26.90 14.08 -6.50
N GLU A 191 -27.96 13.40 -6.04
CA GLU A 191 -28.02 12.79 -4.72
C GLU A 191 -27.70 11.29 -4.74
N LEU A 192 -26.99 10.82 -3.72
CA LEU A 192 -26.73 9.39 -3.54
C LEU A 192 -28.04 8.67 -3.19
N LYS A 193 -28.49 7.74 -4.04
CA LYS A 193 -29.70 6.95 -3.79
C LYS A 193 -29.41 5.58 -3.21
N MET A 194 -28.35 4.93 -3.67
CA MET A 194 -27.91 3.65 -3.11
C MET A 194 -26.46 3.36 -3.47
N ILE A 195 -25.87 2.45 -2.71
CA ILE A 195 -24.59 1.84 -3.03
C ILE A 195 -24.80 0.37 -3.40
N ILE A 196 -23.97 -0.12 -4.31
CA ILE A 196 -24.00 -1.51 -4.78
C ILE A 196 -22.68 -2.18 -4.40
N GLU A 197 -22.80 -3.37 -3.82
CA GLU A 197 -21.68 -4.27 -3.56
C GLU A 197 -21.84 -5.51 -4.44
N ILE A 198 -20.84 -5.80 -5.25
CA ILE A 198 -20.78 -7.00 -6.10
C ILE A 198 -20.03 -8.09 -5.35
N LYS A 199 -20.69 -9.23 -5.15
CA LYS A 199 -20.09 -10.40 -4.49
C LYS A 199 -20.21 -11.64 -5.35
N GLY A 200 -19.06 -12.13 -5.80
CA GLY A 200 -18.93 -13.47 -6.37
C GLY A 200 -19.07 -14.57 -5.32
N TYR A 201 -18.55 -15.75 -5.65
CA TYR A 201 -18.70 -16.99 -4.86
C TYR A 201 -18.13 -16.94 -3.43
N TYR A 202 -17.19 -16.04 -3.12
CA TYR A 202 -16.56 -15.93 -1.79
C TYR A 202 -17.36 -15.04 -0.83
N LYS A 203 -17.83 -15.62 0.29
CA LYS A 203 -18.72 -14.99 1.29
C LYS A 203 -18.01 -14.41 2.51
N ASP A 204 -16.67 -14.48 2.60
CA ASP A 204 -15.91 -14.26 3.85
C ASP A 204 -15.88 -12.83 4.42
N ARG A 205 -16.64 -11.87 3.85
CA ARG A 205 -16.63 -10.47 4.32
C ARG A 205 -18.01 -9.85 4.47
N GLU A 206 -19.06 -10.66 4.64
CA GLU A 206 -20.41 -10.15 4.87
C GLU A 206 -20.52 -9.31 6.15
N HIS A 207 -19.72 -9.60 7.18
CA HIS A 207 -19.71 -8.83 8.43
C HIS A 207 -19.51 -7.32 8.24
N LYS A 208 -18.74 -6.88 7.22
CA LYS A 208 -18.52 -5.44 6.97
C LYS A 208 -19.76 -4.75 6.45
N ILE A 209 -20.55 -5.45 5.65
CA ILE A 209 -21.85 -4.95 5.16
C ILE A 209 -22.81 -4.79 6.34
N ASP A 210 -22.80 -5.76 7.27
CA ASP A 210 -23.68 -5.70 8.44
C ASP A 210 -23.30 -4.59 9.42
N VAL A 211 -22.00 -4.38 9.65
CA VAL A 211 -21.53 -3.23 10.44
C VAL A 211 -21.85 -1.92 9.72
N PHE A 212 -21.63 -1.84 8.41
CA PHE A 212 -21.95 -0.65 7.62
C PHE A 212 -23.44 -0.28 7.71
N ARG A 213 -24.36 -1.27 7.60
CA ARG A 213 -25.80 -1.03 7.71
C ARG A 213 -26.21 -0.47 9.08
N LYS A 214 -25.48 -0.84 10.14
CA LYS A 214 -25.72 -0.31 11.50
C LYS A 214 -25.18 1.10 11.63
N ASP A 215 -23.99 1.35 11.11
CA ASP A 215 -23.32 2.65 11.21
C ASP A 215 -23.93 3.72 10.29
N TYR A 216 -24.49 3.31 9.15
CA TYR A 216 -25.03 4.17 8.09
C TYR A 216 -26.43 3.70 7.65
N SER A 217 -27.38 3.68 8.59
CA SER A 217 -28.74 3.16 8.36
C SER A 217 -29.56 3.96 7.34
N ASP A 218 -29.18 5.20 7.08
CA ASP A 218 -29.77 6.11 6.08
C ASP A 218 -29.34 5.78 4.64
N ILE A 219 -28.23 5.04 4.47
CA ILE A 219 -27.69 4.71 3.15
C ILE A 219 -28.18 3.31 2.73
N LYS A 220 -28.95 3.27 1.65
CA LYS A 220 -29.39 2.00 1.05
C LYS A 220 -28.20 1.27 0.41
N ILE A 221 -27.95 0.04 0.85
CA ILE A 221 -26.96 -0.86 0.26
C ILE A 221 -27.63 -2.08 -0.37
N VAL A 222 -27.29 -2.38 -1.63
CA VAL A 222 -27.77 -3.56 -2.36
C VAL A 222 -26.59 -4.46 -2.67
N LYS A 223 -26.70 -5.74 -2.28
CA LYS A 223 -25.71 -6.77 -2.61
C LYS A 223 -26.15 -7.51 -3.87
N ILE A 224 -25.30 -7.54 -4.89
CA ILE A 224 -25.50 -8.34 -6.11
C ILE A 224 -24.65 -9.60 -5.99
N SER A 225 -25.32 -10.76 -5.92
CA SER A 225 -24.67 -12.08 -5.87
C SER A 225 -24.87 -12.92 -7.14
N LYS A 226 -25.68 -12.44 -8.07
CA LYS A 226 -26.00 -13.12 -9.33
C LYS A 226 -25.92 -12.10 -10.46
N ILE A 227 -24.80 -12.12 -11.19
CA ILE A 227 -24.55 -11.12 -12.25
C ILE A 227 -25.38 -11.39 -13.52
N SER A 228 -25.84 -12.63 -13.71
CA SER A 228 -26.62 -13.02 -14.90
C SER A 228 -27.96 -12.30 -15.04
N ASP A 229 -28.46 -11.66 -13.98
CA ASP A 229 -29.67 -10.83 -14.06
C ASP A 229 -29.41 -9.47 -14.77
N TYR A 230 -28.14 -9.11 -14.96
CA TYR A 230 -27.69 -7.83 -15.52
C TYR A 230 -27.07 -7.95 -16.91
N THR A 231 -27.15 -9.14 -17.52
CA THR A 231 -26.73 -9.34 -18.91
C THR A 231 -27.59 -10.40 -19.59
N PRO A 232 -28.00 -10.20 -20.85
CA PRO A 232 -28.64 -11.25 -21.64
C PRO A 232 -27.64 -12.30 -22.14
N TYR A 233 -26.34 -12.09 -21.94
CA TYR A 233 -25.27 -12.95 -22.43
C TYR A 233 -24.72 -13.87 -21.32
N SER A 234 -24.05 -14.95 -21.74
CA SER A 234 -23.36 -15.81 -20.79
C SER A 234 -22.15 -15.10 -20.17
N GLU A 235 -21.85 -15.40 -18.90
CA GLU A 235 -20.69 -14.84 -18.20
C GLU A 235 -19.37 -15.07 -18.96
N SER A 236 -19.25 -16.21 -19.63
CA SER A 236 -18.10 -16.54 -20.49
C SER A 236 -17.96 -15.62 -21.70
N LYS A 237 -19.08 -15.18 -22.29
CA LYS A 237 -19.07 -14.25 -23.43
C LYS A 237 -18.64 -12.86 -22.97
N GLU A 238 -19.25 -12.35 -21.91
CA GLU A 238 -18.88 -11.06 -21.31
C GLU A 238 -17.42 -11.03 -20.87
N LYS A 239 -16.93 -12.13 -20.29
CA LYS A 239 -15.54 -12.27 -19.89
C LYS A 239 -14.56 -12.19 -21.07
N LYS A 240 -14.91 -12.78 -22.22
CA LYS A 240 -14.11 -12.69 -23.46
C LYS A 240 -14.13 -11.29 -24.05
N GLU A 241 -15.26 -10.60 -23.97
CA GLU A 241 -15.36 -9.19 -24.38
C GLU A 241 -14.50 -8.31 -23.48
N TRP A 242 -14.63 -8.46 -22.16
CA TRP A 242 -13.82 -7.73 -21.20
C TRP A 242 -12.32 -7.94 -21.38
N LEU A 243 -11.89 -9.17 -21.69
CA LEU A 243 -10.50 -9.48 -22.01
C LEU A 243 -9.94 -8.64 -23.16
N LYS A 244 -10.76 -8.29 -24.15
CA LYS A 244 -10.37 -7.47 -25.30
C LYS A 244 -10.40 -5.99 -24.95
N GLU A 245 -11.43 -5.54 -24.25
CA GLU A 245 -11.65 -4.11 -23.97
C GLU A 245 -10.74 -3.54 -22.88
N ARG A 246 -10.44 -4.31 -21.83
CA ARG A 246 -9.77 -3.85 -20.61
C ARG A 246 -8.35 -3.30 -20.80
N LEU A 247 -7.75 -3.54 -21.98
CA LEU A 247 -6.38 -3.17 -22.36
C LEU A 247 -6.34 -2.11 -23.47
N LEU A 248 -7.48 -1.71 -24.01
CA LEU A 248 -7.53 -0.66 -25.03
C LEU A 248 -7.16 0.67 -24.36
N GLU A 249 -6.06 1.24 -24.85
CA GLU A 249 -5.20 2.16 -24.11
C GLU A 249 -5.88 3.46 -23.67
N LYS A 250 -5.40 3.98 -22.53
CA LYS A 250 -5.25 5.42 -22.32
C LYS A 250 -4.24 5.90 -23.37
N GLU A 251 -4.72 6.43 -24.49
CA GLU A 251 -3.95 7.43 -25.25
C GLU A 251 -3.86 8.73 -24.43
#